data_AF-A0A518EVE6-F1
#
_entry.id   AF-A0A518EVE6-F1
#
_cell.length_a   1.000
_cell.length_b   1.000
_cell.length_c   1.000
_cell.angle_alpha   90.00
_cell.angle_beta   90.00
_cell.angle_gamma   90.00
#
_symmetry.space_group_name_H-M   'P 1'
#
loop_
_entity.id
_entity.type
_entity.pdbx_description
1 polymer ?
#
loop_
_entity_poly.entity_id
_entity_poly.type
_entity_poly.pdbx_seq_one_letter_code
_entity_poly.pdbx_strand_id
1 'polypeptide(L)'
;MTSPRHQARTSESHALRPVRRSAGPHSASPLLADPVPADSDDGALTRPEALLGSPLRPLSSASGGLLERAVRGRLERLVHGSLTLRSGSSDGSVHEVRYGQAAGVDASGHADGIAEIHDERFWSAIALRGSVGAGEAYAFGWWTSPEPTDVVRVFVANHTALEGLERGLARLSLPLLKAYHLVRDNTRKGSARNIAAHYDLSNEFFGLFLDPTMTYSSAVFEHPDATLEEAQLAKIDRLCERLALGPDDHLLEIGTGWGGFAIRAASKFGCRVTTTTISKQQHTFASERVDAAGLGDRIDVRLADYRDLEGQYTKIVSVEMIEAVGARHYRSYFKTCERLLVPGGAFACQAITIHDRHFERARKAVDFIQRHIFPGSCIPSVTSLTDAAREASDFRLVHMEDIGEHYAPTLRLWRDRMRAHWSEAQALGFDDDFLRLFDFYFAYCEGGFIERHISVGHLVFAREGRHFSPPIAAQLLRDD
;
A
#
# COMPACT_ATOMS: atom_id res chain seq x y z
N MET A 1 29.52 23.60 45.04
CA MET A 1 30.78 23.92 45.76
C MET A 1 31.73 22.74 45.58
N THR A 2 33.01 22.89 45.27
CA THR A 2 33.84 24.09 45.04
C THR A 2 34.96 23.74 44.04
N SER A 3 35.44 24.74 43.29
CA SER A 3 36.61 24.59 42.38
C SER A 3 37.92 24.54 43.18
N PRO A 4 39.04 24.15 42.55
CA PRO A 4 40.07 25.18 42.40
C PRO A 4 40.65 25.32 40.98
N ARG A 5 40.94 26.59 40.62
CA ARG A 5 41.95 27.00 39.62
C ARG A 5 43.35 26.86 40.27
N HIS A 6 44.52 26.91 39.64
CA HIS A 6 44.99 27.32 38.31
C HIS A 6 46.40 26.64 38.08
N GLN A 7 47.33 26.97 37.17
CA GLN A 7 47.53 28.10 36.24
C GLN A 7 48.36 27.68 34.99
N ALA A 8 48.91 28.67 34.28
CA ALA A 8 49.65 28.63 33.01
C ALA A 8 51.09 28.08 33.03
N ARG A 9 51.59 27.73 31.83
CA ARG A 9 52.92 28.13 31.33
C ARG A 9 52.90 28.32 29.80
N THR A 10 53.89 29.05 29.29
CA THR A 10 53.98 29.56 27.91
C THR A 10 55.35 29.26 27.29
N SER A 11 55.42 28.92 26.00
CA SER A 11 56.53 29.28 25.10
C SER A 11 56.30 28.81 23.67
N GLU A 12 56.66 29.66 22.71
CA GLU A 12 57.25 29.40 21.36
C GLU A 12 56.65 28.31 20.44
N SER A 13 56.24 28.60 19.19
CA SER A 13 56.79 29.46 18.11
C SER A 13 58.09 28.96 17.48
N HIS A 14 57.97 28.18 16.40
CA HIS A 14 59.03 28.05 15.39
C HIS A 14 58.44 28.25 13.99
N ALA A 15 59.01 29.20 13.24
CA ALA A 15 58.54 29.56 11.90
C ALA A 15 59.26 28.77 10.79
N LEU A 16 58.54 28.46 9.72
CA LEU A 16 59.11 28.02 8.44
C LEU A 16 58.77 29.03 7.34
N ARG A 17 59.69 29.17 6.36
CA ARG A 17 59.70 30.25 5.37
C ARG A 17 58.77 29.98 4.16
N PRO A 18 58.31 31.03 3.46
CA PRO A 18 57.27 30.92 2.44
C PRO A 18 57.78 30.40 1.10
N VAL A 19 56.90 29.70 0.38
CA VAL A 19 57.08 29.36 -1.05
C VAL A 19 55.96 30.02 -1.87
N ARG A 20 56.39 30.51 -3.04
CA ARG A 20 55.68 31.32 -4.06
C ARG A 20 54.16 31.13 -4.19
N ARG A 21 53.45 32.26 -4.24
CA ARG A 21 52.12 32.36 -4.87
C ARG A 21 52.23 32.12 -6.38
N SER A 22 51.30 31.36 -6.94
CA SER A 22 50.78 31.54 -8.31
C SER A 22 49.28 31.84 -8.19
N ALA A 23 48.73 32.62 -9.13
CA ALA A 23 47.31 33.00 -9.11
C ALA A 23 46.57 32.26 -10.23
N GLY A 24 45.44 31.65 -9.89
CA GLY A 24 44.44 31.13 -10.84
C GLY A 24 43.11 31.87 -10.60
N PRO A 25 42.43 32.37 -11.64
CA PRO A 25 41.18 33.11 -11.49
C PRO A 25 39.95 32.18 -11.33
N HIS A 26 38.89 32.70 -10.71
CA HIS A 26 37.58 32.04 -10.64
C HIS A 26 36.75 32.31 -11.91
N SER A 27 36.19 31.26 -12.49
CA SER A 27 34.79 31.23 -13.00
C SER A 27 34.46 29.80 -13.44
N ALA A 28 33.22 29.36 -13.25
CA ALA A 28 32.76 28.02 -13.64
C ALA A 28 31.46 28.09 -14.46
N SER A 29 31.28 27.08 -15.32
CA SER A 29 30.13 26.85 -16.20
C SER A 29 29.87 27.87 -17.33
N PRO A 30 29.18 27.47 -18.42
CA PRO A 30 29.06 26.13 -19.00
C PRO A 30 29.47 26.08 -20.48
N LEU A 31 29.74 24.89 -21.04
CA LEU A 31 29.52 24.59 -22.47
C LEU A 31 29.63 23.07 -22.74
N LEU A 32 28.53 22.52 -23.28
CA LEU A 32 28.39 21.30 -24.11
C LEU A 32 29.47 20.20 -24.00
N ALA A 33 29.05 19.06 -23.43
CA ALA A 33 29.43 17.74 -23.93
C ALA A 33 28.15 17.07 -24.48
N ASP A 34 28.25 16.39 -25.61
CA ASP A 34 27.08 15.86 -26.34
C ASP A 34 26.38 14.71 -25.58
N PRO A 35 25.06 14.52 -25.77
CA PRO A 35 24.34 13.41 -25.18
C PRO A 35 24.87 12.07 -25.73
N VAL A 36 25.30 11.19 -24.82
CA VAL A 36 25.52 9.77 -25.13
C VAL A 36 24.18 9.20 -25.62
N PRO A 37 24.14 8.41 -26.73
CA PRO A 37 22.90 7.79 -27.17
C PRO A 37 22.33 6.91 -26.06
N ALA A 38 21.07 7.14 -25.69
CA ALA A 38 20.33 6.15 -24.93
C ALA A 38 20.06 4.97 -25.86
N ASP A 39 20.61 3.79 -25.56
CA ASP A 39 20.26 2.56 -26.27
C ASP A 39 18.77 2.28 -26.02
N SER A 40 17.97 2.44 -27.07
CA SER A 40 16.51 2.47 -27.00
C SER A 40 15.92 1.06 -26.93
N ASP A 41 15.96 0.44 -25.76
CA ASP A 41 15.08 -0.67 -25.38
C ASP A 41 13.99 -0.11 -24.43
N ASP A 42 13.14 0.76 -24.99
CA ASP A 42 12.16 1.57 -24.27
C ASP A 42 11.23 0.73 -23.39
N GLY A 43 10.93 1.24 -22.18
CA GLY A 43 10.09 0.59 -21.17
C GLY A 43 8.62 0.45 -21.58
N ALA A 44 8.34 -0.48 -22.50
CA ALA A 44 7.05 -0.67 -23.16
C ALA A 44 5.94 -1.31 -22.29
N LEU A 45 5.78 -0.85 -21.05
CA LEU A 45 4.61 -1.07 -20.18
C LEU A 45 4.06 0.24 -19.57
N THR A 46 4.52 1.40 -20.04
CA THR A 46 4.14 2.73 -19.56
C THR A 46 2.89 3.30 -20.25
N ARG A 47 1.75 2.61 -20.17
CA ARG A 47 0.46 3.15 -20.66
C ARG A 47 -0.71 2.88 -19.73
N PRO A 48 -1.53 3.91 -19.40
CA PRO A 48 -2.75 3.74 -18.60
C PRO A 48 -3.77 2.78 -19.23
N GLU A 49 -3.78 2.70 -20.56
CA GLU A 49 -4.53 1.75 -21.41
C GLU A 49 -4.37 0.26 -20.97
N ALA A 50 -3.33 -0.09 -20.20
CA ALA A 50 -3.09 -1.44 -19.73
C ALA A 50 -3.92 -1.84 -18.48
N LEU A 51 -4.37 -0.88 -17.66
CA LEU A 51 -5.14 -1.15 -16.43
C LEU A 51 -6.65 -1.18 -16.67
N LEU A 52 -7.14 -0.39 -17.63
CA LEU A 52 -8.55 -0.35 -18.02
C LEU A 52 -8.78 -1.18 -19.29
N GLY A 53 -9.51 -2.29 -19.14
CA GLY A 53 -9.98 -3.05 -20.30
C GLY A 53 -11.04 -2.27 -21.10
N SER A 54 -11.19 -2.56 -22.39
CA SER A 54 -12.07 -1.81 -23.29
C SER A 54 -13.49 -1.61 -22.73
N PRO A 55 -14.08 -0.40 -22.84
CA PRO A 55 -15.36 -0.08 -22.22
C PRO A 55 -16.51 -0.94 -22.76
N LEU A 56 -17.51 -1.16 -21.91
CA LEU A 56 -18.78 -1.78 -22.33
C LEU A 56 -19.44 -0.95 -23.43
N ARG A 57 -19.87 -1.62 -24.49
CA ARG A 57 -20.71 -1.02 -25.54
C ARG A 57 -22.11 -0.75 -24.99
N PRO A 58 -22.80 0.32 -25.44
CA PRO A 58 -24.21 0.52 -25.15
C PRO A 58 -25.04 -0.72 -25.52
N LEU A 59 -26.01 -1.06 -24.65
CA LEU A 59 -27.02 -2.08 -24.94
C LEU A 59 -28.23 -1.44 -25.63
N SER A 60 -29.14 -2.26 -26.15
CA SER A 60 -30.45 -1.74 -26.59
C SER A 60 -31.23 -1.21 -25.38
N SER A 61 -32.05 -0.17 -25.59
CA SER A 61 -32.83 0.48 -24.52
C SER A 61 -33.71 -0.51 -23.74
N ALA A 62 -34.31 -1.49 -24.42
CA ALA A 62 -35.10 -2.55 -23.79
C ALA A 62 -34.28 -3.45 -22.85
N SER A 63 -33.00 -3.69 -23.15
CA SER A 63 -32.08 -4.42 -22.26
C SER A 63 -31.51 -3.53 -21.16
N GLY A 64 -31.15 -2.27 -21.47
CA GLY A 64 -30.68 -1.29 -20.49
C GLY A 64 -31.70 -1.06 -19.38
N GLY A 65 -32.95 -0.72 -19.74
CA GLY A 65 -34.05 -0.53 -18.80
C GLY A 65 -34.52 -1.80 -18.07
N LEU A 66 -34.02 -2.99 -18.41
CA LEU A 66 -34.19 -4.19 -17.58
C LEU A 66 -33.09 -4.29 -16.52
N LEU A 67 -31.84 -4.01 -16.90
CA LEU A 67 -30.70 -4.02 -15.97
C LEU A 67 -30.79 -2.88 -14.94
N GLU A 68 -31.24 -1.69 -15.34
CA GLU A 68 -31.53 -0.58 -14.41
C GLU A 68 -32.51 -1.02 -13.32
N ARG A 69 -33.69 -1.55 -13.69
CA ARG A 69 -34.68 -2.05 -12.73
C ARG A 69 -34.12 -3.15 -11.82
N ALA A 70 -33.24 -4.02 -12.36
CA ALA A 70 -32.58 -5.05 -11.58
C ALA A 70 -31.51 -4.51 -10.59
N VAL A 71 -30.91 -3.35 -10.86
CA VAL A 71 -30.04 -2.62 -9.91
C VAL A 71 -30.89 -1.89 -8.87
N ARG A 72 -31.87 -1.09 -9.30
CA ARG A 72 -32.77 -0.33 -8.40
C ARG A 72 -33.48 -1.23 -7.39
N GLY A 73 -33.99 -2.39 -7.82
CA GLY A 73 -34.60 -3.42 -6.94
C GLY A 73 -33.63 -4.17 -6.00
N ARG A 74 -32.32 -3.88 -6.06
CA ARG A 74 -31.35 -4.20 -4.99
C ARG A 74 -31.12 -3.02 -4.05
N LEU A 75 -31.10 -1.79 -4.57
CA LEU A 75 -30.95 -0.58 -3.75
C LEU A 75 -32.14 -0.36 -2.81
N GLU A 76 -33.34 -0.79 -3.20
CA GLU A 76 -34.53 -0.91 -2.34
C GLU A 76 -34.31 -1.78 -1.08
N ARG A 77 -33.18 -2.52 -0.99
CA ARG A 77 -32.83 -3.41 0.13
C ARG A 77 -31.69 -2.88 0.99
N LEU A 78 -31.27 -1.62 0.81
CA LEU A 78 -30.31 -0.98 1.70
C LEU A 78 -30.96 -0.78 3.09
N VAL A 79 -30.29 -1.31 4.12
CA VAL A 79 -30.71 -1.25 5.53
C VAL A 79 -29.82 -0.30 6.33
N HIS A 80 -28.55 -0.17 5.96
CA HIS A 80 -27.56 0.67 6.62
C HIS A 80 -27.24 1.91 5.78
N GLY A 81 -27.48 3.11 6.33
CA GLY A 81 -27.26 4.37 5.63
C GLY A 81 -28.20 4.59 4.45
N SER A 82 -27.82 5.48 3.54
CA SER A 82 -28.60 5.77 2.33
C SER A 82 -27.74 6.09 1.10
N LEU A 83 -28.29 5.82 -0.08
CA LEU A 83 -27.69 6.16 -1.37
C LEU A 83 -28.66 7.03 -2.17
N THR A 84 -28.21 8.24 -2.52
CA THR A 84 -28.96 9.20 -3.32
C THR A 84 -28.43 9.19 -4.75
N LEU A 85 -29.23 8.71 -5.70
CA LEU A 85 -28.89 8.71 -7.12
C LEU A 85 -29.47 9.96 -7.79
N ARG A 86 -28.63 10.73 -8.48
CA ARG A 86 -29.01 11.87 -9.32
C ARG A 86 -28.78 11.55 -10.78
N SER A 87 -29.67 11.99 -11.66
CA SER A 87 -29.47 11.92 -13.12
C SER A 87 -30.00 13.18 -13.79
N GLY A 88 -29.22 13.77 -14.69
CA GLY A 88 -29.64 14.94 -15.47
C GLY A 88 -30.55 14.54 -16.64
N SER A 89 -31.68 15.21 -16.75
CA SER A 89 -32.60 15.11 -17.90
C SER A 89 -32.17 16.07 -19.02
N SER A 90 -32.60 15.78 -20.26
CA SER A 90 -32.33 16.63 -21.43
C SER A 90 -33.05 17.99 -21.43
N ASP A 91 -34.00 18.21 -20.52
CA ASP A 91 -34.66 19.50 -20.25
C ASP A 91 -33.96 20.32 -19.15
N GLY A 92 -32.86 19.81 -18.58
CA GLY A 92 -32.14 20.43 -17.47
C GLY A 92 -32.71 20.13 -16.08
N SER A 93 -33.78 19.33 -15.97
CA SER A 93 -34.24 18.84 -14.66
C SER A 93 -33.26 17.82 -14.06
N VAL A 94 -33.10 17.83 -12.74
CA VAL A 94 -32.35 16.80 -12.00
C VAL A 94 -33.35 15.85 -11.38
N HIS A 95 -33.32 14.59 -11.80
CA HIS A 95 -34.12 13.54 -11.20
C HIS A 95 -33.33 12.86 -10.08
N GLU A 96 -33.81 12.97 -8.83
CA GLU A 96 -33.17 12.42 -7.64
C GLU A 96 -34.00 11.26 -7.05
N VAL A 97 -33.34 10.15 -6.70
CA VAL A 97 -33.96 9.00 -6.01
C VAL A 97 -33.08 8.56 -4.85
N ARG A 98 -33.61 8.61 -3.64
CA ARG A 98 -32.94 8.14 -2.41
C ARG A 98 -33.36 6.72 -2.06
N TYR A 99 -32.39 5.89 -1.70
CA TYR A 99 -32.54 4.51 -1.24
C TYR A 99 -31.97 4.35 0.17
N GLY A 100 -32.47 3.39 0.95
CA GLY A 100 -32.11 3.22 2.37
C GLY A 100 -32.78 4.25 3.29
N GLN A 101 -32.31 4.36 4.54
CA GLN A 101 -32.79 5.33 5.52
C GLN A 101 -31.62 5.98 6.26
N ALA A 102 -31.64 7.31 6.35
CA ALA A 102 -30.84 8.03 7.34
C ALA A 102 -31.48 7.85 8.73
N ALA A 103 -31.08 6.79 9.42
CA ALA A 103 -31.24 6.70 10.86
C ALA A 103 -30.50 7.87 11.54
N GLY A 104 -31.04 8.39 12.65
CA GLY A 104 -30.48 9.57 13.32
C GLY A 104 -29.03 9.38 13.74
N VAL A 105 -28.22 10.43 13.57
CA VAL A 105 -26.76 10.41 13.75
C VAL A 105 -26.35 9.87 15.12
N ASP A 106 -25.84 8.65 15.15
CA ASP A 106 -25.00 8.12 16.21
C ASP A 106 -23.51 8.34 15.89
N ALA A 107 -22.63 8.20 16.89
CA ALA A 107 -21.21 8.50 16.76
C ALA A 107 -20.44 7.53 15.82
N SER A 108 -21.12 6.50 15.30
CA SER A 108 -20.66 5.60 14.24
C SER A 108 -20.86 6.16 12.82
N GLY A 109 -21.66 7.23 12.65
CA GLY A 109 -21.70 8.00 11.39
C GLY A 109 -22.18 7.22 10.17
N HIS A 110 -23.43 6.74 10.20
CA HIS A 110 -24.12 6.11 9.07
C HIS A 110 -23.92 6.90 7.76
N ALA A 111 -23.37 6.25 6.72
CA ALA A 111 -23.01 6.90 5.45
C ALA A 111 -24.25 7.34 4.61
N ASP A 112 -24.16 8.51 3.98
CA ASP A 112 -25.16 9.03 3.03
C ASP A 112 -24.52 9.35 1.67
N GLY A 113 -24.29 8.31 0.88
CA GLY A 113 -23.60 8.43 -0.41
C GLY A 113 -24.45 9.16 -1.46
N ILE A 114 -23.83 10.01 -2.27
CA ILE A 114 -24.44 10.64 -3.44
C ILE A 114 -23.73 10.12 -4.69
N ALA A 115 -24.46 9.62 -5.69
CA ALA A 115 -23.92 9.23 -6.98
C ALA A 115 -24.67 9.93 -8.12
N GLU A 116 -23.93 10.65 -8.96
CA GLU A 116 -24.42 11.44 -10.07
C GLU A 116 -24.18 10.67 -11.36
N ILE A 117 -25.25 10.26 -12.04
CA ILE A 117 -25.22 9.35 -13.18
C ILE A 117 -25.29 10.15 -14.48
N HIS A 118 -24.25 10.01 -15.31
CA HIS A 118 -24.07 10.77 -16.55
C HIS A 118 -24.31 9.92 -17.81
N ASP A 119 -24.25 8.58 -17.70
CA ASP A 119 -24.40 7.67 -18.83
C ASP A 119 -25.11 6.35 -18.47
N GLU A 120 -26.08 5.92 -19.29
CA GLU A 120 -26.86 4.69 -19.08
C GLU A 120 -26.00 3.42 -18.98
N ARG A 121 -24.78 3.41 -19.54
CA ARG A 121 -23.85 2.27 -19.46
C ARG A 121 -23.54 1.91 -18.00
N PHE A 122 -23.59 2.86 -17.06
CA PHE A 122 -23.54 2.66 -15.61
C PHE A 122 -24.38 1.46 -15.15
N TRP A 123 -25.65 1.39 -15.57
CA TRP A 123 -26.58 0.33 -15.16
C TRP A 123 -26.12 -1.05 -15.64
N SER A 124 -25.59 -1.13 -16.87
CA SER A 124 -25.09 -2.39 -17.42
C SER A 124 -23.76 -2.81 -16.78
N ALA A 125 -22.90 -1.86 -16.43
CA ALA A 125 -21.65 -2.12 -15.71
C ALA A 125 -21.93 -2.74 -14.34
N ILE A 126 -22.75 -2.09 -13.49
CA ILE A 126 -23.06 -2.60 -12.15
C ILE A 126 -23.84 -3.93 -12.23
N ALA A 127 -24.84 -4.05 -13.10
CA ALA A 127 -25.66 -5.26 -13.18
C ALA A 127 -24.87 -6.50 -13.64
N LEU A 128 -23.84 -6.33 -14.48
CA LEU A 128 -23.08 -7.43 -15.10
C LEU A 128 -21.71 -7.68 -14.46
N ARG A 129 -21.11 -6.67 -13.80
CA ARG A 129 -19.75 -6.73 -13.24
C ARG A 129 -19.67 -6.32 -11.75
N GLY A 130 -20.76 -5.91 -11.09
CA GLY A 130 -20.76 -5.60 -9.65
C GLY A 130 -19.81 -4.47 -9.27
N SER A 131 -19.00 -4.65 -8.22
CA SER A 131 -18.03 -3.64 -7.75
C SER A 131 -16.94 -3.31 -8.79
N VAL A 132 -16.50 -4.31 -9.57
CA VAL A 132 -15.64 -4.08 -10.75
C VAL A 132 -16.33 -3.12 -11.72
N GLY A 133 -17.61 -3.35 -12.00
CA GLY A 133 -18.40 -2.51 -12.91
C GLY A 133 -18.62 -1.10 -12.40
N ALA A 134 -18.80 -0.92 -11.09
CA ALA A 134 -18.89 0.40 -10.47
C ALA A 134 -17.58 1.20 -10.62
N GLY A 135 -16.43 0.57 -10.36
CA GLY A 135 -15.12 1.20 -10.52
C GLY A 135 -14.74 1.47 -11.98
N GLU A 136 -14.97 0.52 -12.88
CA GLU A 136 -14.82 0.74 -14.34
C GLU A 136 -15.72 1.89 -14.81
N ALA A 137 -16.96 2.00 -14.32
CA ALA A 137 -17.88 3.08 -14.69
C ALA A 137 -17.48 4.46 -14.09
N TYR A 138 -16.81 4.50 -12.93
CA TYR A 138 -16.27 5.75 -12.36
C TYR A 138 -15.05 6.21 -13.17
N ALA A 139 -14.14 5.27 -13.47
CA ALA A 139 -13.00 5.51 -14.34
C ALA A 139 -13.43 6.08 -15.70
N PHE A 140 -14.43 5.50 -16.37
CA PHE A 140 -14.98 6.05 -17.63
C PHE A 140 -15.90 7.28 -17.48
N GLY A 141 -16.04 7.85 -16.27
CA GLY A 141 -16.86 9.06 -16.02
C GLY A 141 -18.37 8.88 -16.21
N TRP A 142 -18.88 7.65 -16.25
CA TRP A 142 -20.32 7.36 -16.40
C TRP A 142 -21.12 7.70 -15.14
N TRP A 143 -20.43 7.81 -14.01
CA TRP A 143 -20.94 8.43 -12.80
C TRP A 143 -19.83 9.14 -12.03
N THR A 144 -20.21 10.14 -11.23
CA THR A 144 -19.34 10.84 -10.27
C THR A 144 -19.96 10.85 -8.88
N SER A 145 -19.19 11.30 -7.89
CA SER A 145 -19.67 11.55 -6.54
C SER A 145 -18.88 12.72 -5.93
N PRO A 146 -19.51 13.60 -5.14
CA PRO A 146 -18.78 14.56 -4.31
C PRO A 146 -17.88 13.84 -3.29
N GLU A 147 -18.34 12.71 -2.75
CA GLU A 147 -17.56 11.85 -1.87
C GLU A 147 -17.77 10.34 -2.19
N PRO A 148 -16.97 9.76 -3.11
CA PRO A 148 -17.10 8.35 -3.48
C PRO A 148 -16.86 7.37 -2.32
N THR A 149 -16.14 7.76 -1.26
CA THR A 149 -15.95 6.93 -0.06
C THR A 149 -17.30 6.63 0.60
N ASP A 150 -18.18 7.61 0.78
CA ASP A 150 -19.50 7.36 1.40
C ASP A 150 -20.39 6.46 0.54
N VAL A 151 -20.29 6.55 -0.80
CA VAL A 151 -20.96 5.61 -1.71
C VAL A 151 -20.43 4.18 -1.52
N VAL A 152 -19.10 4.01 -1.39
CA VAL A 152 -18.48 2.71 -1.09
C VAL A 152 -18.92 2.19 0.28
N ARG A 153 -18.90 3.03 1.32
CA ARG A 153 -19.29 2.66 2.69
C ARG A 153 -20.71 2.09 2.74
N VAL A 154 -21.67 2.72 2.06
CA VAL A 154 -23.05 2.20 1.94
C VAL A 154 -23.05 0.80 1.30
N PHE A 155 -22.29 0.57 0.22
CA PHE A 155 -22.22 -0.76 -0.40
C PHE A 155 -21.54 -1.81 0.49
N VAL A 156 -20.51 -1.43 1.25
CA VAL A 156 -19.78 -2.33 2.17
C VAL A 156 -20.65 -2.71 3.37
N ALA A 157 -21.30 -1.75 4.02
CA ALA A 157 -22.22 -1.98 5.14
C ALA A 157 -23.41 -2.89 4.75
N ASN A 158 -23.87 -2.80 3.50
CA ASN A 158 -24.99 -3.60 2.97
C ASN A 158 -24.57 -4.85 2.19
N HIS A 159 -23.29 -5.27 2.23
CA HIS A 159 -22.77 -6.38 1.41
C HIS A 159 -23.67 -7.62 1.42
N THR A 160 -24.12 -8.08 2.60
CA THR A 160 -24.97 -9.26 2.77
C THR A 160 -26.34 -9.15 2.04
N ALA A 161 -26.92 -7.95 1.97
CA ALA A 161 -28.21 -7.72 1.28
C ALA A 161 -28.06 -7.75 -0.26
N LEU A 162 -26.85 -7.45 -0.76
CA LEU A 162 -26.55 -7.28 -2.19
C LEU A 162 -26.06 -8.59 -2.85
N GLU A 163 -25.56 -9.56 -2.06
CA GLU A 163 -25.12 -10.92 -2.46
C GLU A 163 -26.22 -11.80 -3.11
N GLY A 164 -27.49 -11.40 -3.01
CA GLY A 164 -28.69 -12.25 -3.15
C GLY A 164 -28.98 -12.91 -4.51
N LEU A 165 -28.02 -13.01 -5.44
CA LEU A 165 -28.20 -13.65 -6.76
C LEU A 165 -27.03 -14.56 -7.20
N GLU A 166 -25.88 -14.56 -6.52
CA GLU A 166 -24.65 -15.12 -7.09
C GLU A 166 -24.61 -16.66 -7.19
N ARG A 167 -25.30 -17.37 -6.30
CA ARG A 167 -25.17 -18.84 -6.11
C ARG A 167 -25.47 -19.68 -7.37
N GLY A 168 -26.24 -19.14 -8.32
CA GLY A 168 -26.51 -19.75 -9.61
C GLY A 168 -25.43 -19.47 -10.65
N LEU A 169 -25.24 -18.19 -10.98
CA LEU A 169 -24.35 -17.75 -12.06
C LEU A 169 -22.86 -17.96 -11.76
N ALA A 170 -22.43 -17.86 -10.50
CA ALA A 170 -21.02 -18.04 -10.11
C ALA A 170 -20.48 -19.45 -10.40
N ARG A 171 -21.36 -20.46 -10.59
CA ARG A 171 -20.94 -21.81 -11.01
C ARG A 171 -20.46 -21.85 -12.46
N LEU A 172 -20.98 -20.96 -13.32
CA LEU A 172 -20.60 -20.86 -14.73
C LEU A 172 -19.31 -20.05 -14.95
N SER A 173 -19.07 -19.02 -14.10
CA SER A 173 -17.81 -18.24 -14.13
C SER A 173 -16.65 -18.92 -13.40
N LEU A 174 -16.90 -19.91 -12.53
CA LEU A 174 -15.89 -20.61 -11.74
C LEU A 174 -14.65 -21.10 -12.51
N PRO A 175 -14.73 -21.72 -13.72
CA PRO A 175 -13.53 -22.10 -14.49
C PRO A 175 -12.75 -20.87 -15.01
N LEU A 176 -13.43 -19.79 -15.39
CA LEU A 176 -12.80 -18.55 -15.84
C LEU A 176 -12.07 -17.85 -14.68
N LEU A 177 -12.67 -17.81 -13.49
CA LEU A 177 -12.05 -17.29 -12.27
C LEU A 177 -10.81 -18.12 -11.86
N LYS A 178 -10.89 -19.46 -11.97
CA LYS A 178 -9.72 -20.34 -11.75
C LYS A 178 -8.59 -20.06 -12.75
N ALA A 179 -8.91 -19.87 -14.04
CA ALA A 179 -7.92 -19.54 -15.06
C ALA A 179 -7.29 -18.15 -14.82
N TYR A 180 -8.11 -17.15 -14.45
CA TYR A 180 -7.66 -15.81 -14.09
C TYR A 180 -6.61 -15.83 -12.97
N HIS A 181 -6.91 -16.54 -11.87
CA HIS A 181 -6.00 -16.72 -10.74
C HIS A 181 -4.74 -17.51 -11.08
N LEU A 182 -4.83 -18.52 -11.95
CA LEU A 182 -3.66 -19.28 -12.40
C LEU A 182 -2.71 -18.45 -13.28
N VAL A 183 -3.23 -17.57 -14.14
CA VAL A 183 -2.41 -16.68 -14.97
C VAL A 183 -1.69 -15.60 -14.14
N ARG A 184 -2.26 -15.21 -13.00
CA ARG A 184 -1.74 -14.18 -12.08
C ARG A 184 -1.03 -14.71 -10.83
N ASP A 185 -0.83 -16.02 -10.70
CA ASP A 185 -0.23 -16.66 -9.52
C ASP A 185 1.23 -16.21 -9.27
N ASN A 186 1.54 -15.83 -8.03
CA ASN A 186 2.79 -15.19 -7.58
C ASN A 186 3.99 -16.16 -7.45
N THR A 187 4.15 -17.04 -8.44
CA THR A 187 5.44 -17.68 -8.76
C THR A 187 6.52 -16.62 -9.03
N ARG A 188 7.82 -16.93 -8.97
CA ARG A 188 8.90 -15.94 -9.23
C ARG A 188 8.67 -15.09 -10.50
N LYS A 189 8.31 -15.73 -11.62
CA LYS A 189 7.99 -15.02 -12.89
C LYS A 189 6.65 -14.26 -12.82
N GLY A 190 5.68 -14.75 -12.06
CA GLY A 190 4.41 -14.07 -11.80
C GLY A 190 4.60 -12.81 -10.97
N SER A 191 5.29 -12.90 -9.83
CA SER A 191 5.63 -11.75 -8.96
C SER A 191 6.35 -10.66 -9.74
N ALA A 192 7.39 -10.99 -10.51
CA ALA A 192 8.14 -10.00 -11.30
C ALA A 192 7.24 -9.23 -12.29
N ARG A 193 6.36 -9.93 -13.02
CA ARG A 193 5.42 -9.31 -13.97
C ARG A 193 4.31 -8.53 -13.25
N ASN A 194 3.80 -9.03 -12.13
CA ASN A 194 2.75 -8.37 -11.36
C ASN A 194 3.29 -7.09 -10.66
N ILE A 195 4.55 -7.08 -10.23
CA ILE A 195 5.23 -5.89 -9.70
C ILE A 195 5.58 -4.90 -10.80
N ALA A 196 6.10 -5.34 -11.96
CA ALA A 196 6.31 -4.47 -13.12
C ALA A 196 5.03 -3.69 -13.50
N ALA A 197 3.89 -4.39 -13.62
CA ALA A 197 2.60 -3.81 -13.98
C ALA A 197 2.00 -2.79 -13.00
N HIS A 198 2.62 -2.55 -11.83
CA HIS A 198 2.18 -1.54 -10.85
C HIS A 198 3.31 -0.57 -10.44
N TYR A 199 4.54 -1.06 -10.33
CA TYR A 199 5.71 -0.31 -9.86
C TYR A 199 6.68 0.08 -10.98
N ASP A 200 6.28 -0.09 -12.25
CA ASP A 200 6.85 0.66 -13.38
C ASP A 200 6.05 1.95 -13.70
N LEU A 201 5.03 2.29 -12.89
CA LEU A 201 4.53 3.67 -12.78
C LEU A 201 5.66 4.58 -12.27
N SER A 202 5.77 5.80 -12.79
CA SER A 202 6.92 6.66 -12.49
C SER A 202 7.03 7.04 -11.02
N ASN A 203 8.26 7.11 -10.51
CA ASN A 203 8.55 7.61 -9.16
C ASN A 203 7.99 9.04 -8.95
N GLU A 204 7.93 9.83 -10.02
CA GLU A 204 7.34 11.17 -10.04
C GLU A 204 5.83 11.14 -9.73
N PHE A 205 5.07 10.22 -10.31
CA PHE A 205 3.63 10.07 -10.05
C PHE A 205 3.34 9.73 -8.59
N PHE A 206 4.08 8.76 -8.01
CA PHE A 206 4.00 8.47 -6.59
C PHE A 206 4.40 9.68 -5.71
N GLY A 207 5.39 10.45 -6.15
CA GLY A 207 5.83 11.68 -5.49
C GLY A 207 4.78 12.79 -5.40
N LEU A 208 3.71 12.75 -6.22
CA LEU A 208 2.60 13.71 -6.15
C LEU A 208 1.66 13.48 -4.94
N PHE A 209 1.70 12.32 -4.28
CA PHE A 209 0.77 12.01 -3.19
C PHE A 209 1.37 11.33 -1.94
N LEU A 210 2.50 10.64 -2.08
CA LEU A 210 3.25 10.12 -0.94
C LEU A 210 3.90 11.26 -0.12
N ASP A 211 4.45 10.90 1.04
CA ASP A 211 5.28 11.78 1.86
C ASP A 211 6.76 11.72 1.41
N PRO A 212 7.66 12.59 1.92
CA PRO A 212 9.08 12.59 1.54
C PRO A 212 9.84 11.28 1.78
N THR A 213 9.36 10.36 2.63
CA THR A 213 9.94 9.01 2.77
C THR A 213 9.59 8.06 1.61
N MET A 214 8.66 8.45 0.74
CA MET A 214 8.09 7.64 -0.35
C MET A 214 7.48 6.33 0.16
N THR A 215 6.69 6.41 1.24
CA THR A 215 6.12 5.23 1.91
C THR A 215 4.69 4.94 1.46
N TYR A 216 4.54 3.94 0.59
CA TYR A 216 3.24 3.44 0.10
C TYR A 216 2.74 2.25 0.92
N SER A 217 2.35 2.52 2.17
CA SER A 217 1.75 1.58 3.13
C SER A 217 0.94 2.39 4.16
N SER A 218 0.15 1.75 5.04
CA SER A 218 -0.48 2.46 6.17
C SER A 218 0.56 3.22 7.01
N ALA A 219 0.23 4.46 7.35
CA ALA A 219 0.88 5.22 8.41
C ALA A 219 0.29 4.87 9.79
N VAL A 220 0.82 5.49 10.86
CA VAL A 220 0.28 5.42 12.23
C VAL A 220 0.29 6.83 12.83
N PHE A 221 -0.90 7.39 13.08
CA PHE A 221 -1.05 8.78 13.55
C PHE A 221 -1.07 8.81 15.08
N GLU A 222 -0.05 9.42 15.70
CA GLU A 222 0.04 9.49 17.17
C GLU A 222 -0.75 10.67 17.78
N HIS A 223 -1.12 11.66 16.95
CA HIS A 223 -2.05 12.75 17.29
C HIS A 223 -2.85 13.16 16.03
N PRO A 224 -4.04 13.80 16.19
CA PRO A 224 -4.91 14.14 15.06
C PRO A 224 -4.26 15.08 14.03
N ASP A 225 -3.41 16.00 14.49
CA ASP A 225 -2.74 17.00 13.66
C ASP A 225 -1.42 16.52 13.03
N ALA A 226 -1.09 15.22 13.15
CA ALA A 226 0.17 14.68 12.62
C ALA A 226 0.18 14.70 11.08
N THR A 227 1.28 15.19 10.50
CA THR A 227 1.53 15.09 9.05
C THR A 227 1.70 13.65 8.62
N LEU A 228 1.53 13.37 7.32
CA LEU A 228 1.77 12.02 6.80
C LEU A 228 3.23 11.57 7.02
N GLU A 229 4.20 12.47 6.91
CA GLU A 229 5.61 12.15 7.16
C GLU A 229 5.85 11.71 8.61
N GLU A 230 5.34 12.50 9.58
CA GLU A 230 5.41 12.13 11.00
C GLU A 230 4.72 10.79 11.27
N ALA A 231 3.54 10.55 10.68
CA ALA A 231 2.79 9.31 10.85
C ALA A 231 3.46 8.09 10.17
N GLN A 232 4.16 8.26 9.05
CA GLN A 232 4.93 7.19 8.42
C GLN A 232 6.22 6.88 9.21
N LEU A 233 6.90 7.91 9.70
CA LEU A 233 8.07 7.76 10.57
C LEU A 233 7.69 7.08 11.90
N ALA A 234 6.58 7.46 12.52
CA ALA A 234 6.06 6.83 13.73
C ALA A 234 5.71 5.35 13.49
N LYS A 235 5.12 5.00 12.34
CA LYS A 235 4.86 3.60 11.95
C LYS A 235 6.14 2.78 11.81
N ILE A 236 7.18 3.33 11.18
CA ILE A 236 8.49 2.66 11.04
C ILE A 236 9.14 2.47 12.41
N ASP A 237 9.19 3.54 13.20
CA ASP A 237 9.76 3.54 14.54
C ASP A 237 9.07 2.51 15.44
N ARG A 238 7.73 2.44 15.42
CA ARG A 238 6.95 1.48 16.18
C ARG A 238 7.29 0.04 15.78
N LEU A 239 7.45 -0.27 14.49
CA LEU A 239 7.88 -1.60 14.04
C LEU A 239 9.29 -1.95 14.54
N CYS A 240 10.24 -1.01 14.49
CA CYS A 240 11.59 -1.19 15.03
C CYS A 240 11.59 -1.38 16.56
N GLU A 241 10.77 -0.64 17.29
CA GLU A 241 10.63 -0.73 18.75
C GLU A 241 9.92 -2.03 19.17
N ARG A 242 8.89 -2.47 18.42
CA ARG A 242 8.25 -3.78 18.60
C ARG A 242 9.19 -4.95 18.30
N LEU A 243 10.14 -4.79 17.38
CA LEU A 243 11.24 -5.72 17.14
C LEU A 243 12.34 -5.66 18.22
N ALA A 244 12.34 -4.66 19.11
CA ALA A 244 13.46 -4.35 20.00
C ALA A 244 14.79 -4.25 19.24
N LEU A 245 14.80 -3.44 18.17
CA LEU A 245 15.93 -3.22 17.27
C LEU A 245 17.01 -2.34 17.91
N GLY A 246 18.28 -2.73 17.81
CA GLY A 246 19.42 -1.98 18.32
C GLY A 246 20.64 -1.97 17.39
N PRO A 247 21.76 -1.32 17.78
CA PRO A 247 22.92 -1.14 16.91
C PRO A 247 23.66 -2.44 16.57
N ASP A 248 23.56 -3.46 17.44
CA ASP A 248 24.16 -4.79 17.23
C ASP A 248 23.32 -5.69 16.29
N ASP A 249 22.13 -5.25 15.87
CA ASP A 249 21.26 -6.03 14.99
C ASP A 249 21.66 -5.92 13.52
N HIS A 250 21.40 -7.00 12.79
CA HIS A 250 21.31 -7.00 11.32
C HIS A 250 19.87 -7.35 10.94
N LEU A 251 19.13 -6.34 10.50
CA LEU A 251 17.77 -6.41 10.00
C LEU A 251 17.75 -6.86 8.53
N LEU A 252 16.84 -7.76 8.19
CA LEU A 252 16.38 -7.95 6.80
C LEU A 252 15.03 -7.25 6.59
N GLU A 253 14.96 -6.34 5.64
CA GLU A 253 13.70 -5.80 5.11
C GLU A 253 13.30 -6.57 3.84
N ILE A 254 12.10 -7.17 3.88
CA ILE A 254 11.49 -7.84 2.73
C ILE A 254 10.51 -6.87 2.06
N GLY A 255 10.93 -6.28 0.93
CA GLY A 255 10.18 -5.29 0.17
C GLY A 255 10.64 -3.85 0.44
N THR A 256 11.79 -3.47 -0.13
CA THR A 256 12.45 -2.15 0.06
C THR A 256 11.56 -0.91 -0.14
N GLY A 257 10.50 -1.01 -0.95
CA GLY A 257 9.80 0.17 -1.45
C GLY A 257 10.79 1.14 -2.09
N TRP A 258 10.85 2.37 -1.58
CA TRP A 258 11.79 3.41 -2.01
C TRP A 258 12.88 3.71 -0.94
N GLY A 259 13.13 2.77 -0.02
CA GLY A 259 14.22 2.81 0.96
C GLY A 259 13.91 3.55 2.27
N GLY A 260 12.73 4.15 2.42
CA GLY A 260 12.34 4.95 3.59
C GLY A 260 12.46 4.22 4.94
N PHE A 261 12.08 2.94 5.00
CA PHE A 261 12.22 2.12 6.20
C PHE A 261 13.70 1.87 6.52
N ALA A 262 14.48 1.34 5.57
CA ALA A 262 15.90 1.03 5.77
C ALA A 262 16.71 2.24 6.25
N ILE A 263 16.48 3.41 5.65
CA ILE A 263 17.12 4.67 6.03
C ILE A 263 16.77 5.04 7.48
N ARG A 264 15.47 5.04 7.84
CA ARG A 264 15.02 5.37 9.20
C ARG A 264 15.51 4.37 10.25
N ALA A 265 15.51 3.07 9.93
CA ALA A 265 15.99 2.01 10.81
C ALA A 265 17.49 2.15 11.12
N ALA A 266 18.32 2.29 10.09
CA ALA A 266 19.77 2.47 10.26
C ALA A 266 20.11 3.81 10.93
N SER A 267 19.39 4.90 10.63
CA SER A 267 19.67 6.23 11.19
C SER A 267 19.21 6.41 12.64
N LYS A 268 18.02 5.90 13.02
CA LYS A 268 17.49 6.05 14.40
C LYS A 268 18.01 4.97 15.35
N PHE A 269 18.09 3.71 14.90
CA PHE A 269 18.43 2.56 15.76
C PHE A 269 19.89 2.08 15.58
N GLY A 270 20.62 2.61 14.59
CA GLY A 270 22.05 2.36 14.39
C GLY A 270 22.40 1.01 13.73
N CYS A 271 21.41 0.13 13.57
CA CYS A 271 21.53 -1.24 13.06
C CYS A 271 22.08 -1.33 11.62
N ARG A 272 22.52 -2.53 11.24
CA ARG A 272 22.74 -2.89 9.83
C ARG A 272 21.41 -3.30 9.19
N VAL A 273 21.21 -2.97 7.93
CA VAL A 273 20.01 -3.35 7.16
C VAL A 273 20.43 -3.97 5.83
N THR A 274 19.98 -5.19 5.53
CA THR A 274 19.88 -5.65 4.13
C THR A 274 18.42 -5.50 3.72
N THR A 275 18.16 -4.90 2.56
CA THR A 275 16.81 -4.65 2.06
C THR A 275 16.67 -5.18 0.63
N THR A 276 15.56 -5.85 0.32
CA THR A 276 15.40 -6.55 -0.97
C THR A 276 14.12 -6.13 -1.72
N THR A 277 14.25 -5.92 -3.03
CA THR A 277 13.14 -5.71 -3.98
C THR A 277 13.42 -6.43 -5.30
N ILE A 278 12.36 -6.69 -6.08
CA ILE A 278 12.48 -7.19 -7.46
C ILE A 278 12.18 -6.12 -8.52
N SER A 279 11.83 -4.89 -8.13
CA SER A 279 11.72 -3.75 -9.05
C SER A 279 13.08 -3.08 -9.22
N LYS A 280 13.50 -2.90 -10.49
CA LYS A 280 14.72 -2.15 -10.83
C LYS A 280 14.61 -0.68 -10.45
N GLN A 281 13.44 -0.07 -10.66
CA GLN A 281 13.22 1.35 -10.38
C GLN A 281 13.32 1.65 -8.89
N GLN A 282 12.70 0.81 -8.06
CA GLN A 282 12.83 0.85 -6.60
C GLN A 282 14.27 0.64 -6.13
N HIS A 283 14.97 -0.36 -6.68
CA HIS A 283 16.37 -0.61 -6.34
C HIS A 283 17.27 0.61 -6.59
N THR A 284 17.19 1.21 -7.78
CA THR A 284 17.99 2.38 -8.14
C THR A 284 17.68 3.56 -7.22
N PHE A 285 16.40 3.93 -7.08
CA PHE A 285 15.97 5.07 -6.27
C PHE A 285 16.28 4.89 -4.77
N ALA A 286 16.12 3.69 -4.23
CA ALA A 286 16.50 3.37 -2.86
C ALA A 286 18.02 3.44 -2.65
N SER A 287 18.82 2.98 -3.61
CA SER A 287 20.29 3.08 -3.55
C SER A 287 20.75 4.53 -3.56
N GLU A 288 20.24 5.34 -4.49
CA GLU A 288 20.53 6.78 -4.59
C GLU A 288 20.17 7.52 -3.28
N ARG A 289 19.06 7.17 -2.64
CA ARG A 289 18.66 7.74 -1.34
C ARG A 289 19.52 7.25 -0.17
N VAL A 290 20.00 6.02 -0.20
CA VAL A 290 20.94 5.47 0.81
C VAL A 290 22.30 6.17 0.72
N ASP A 291 22.81 6.38 -0.50
CA ASP A 291 24.06 7.10 -0.75
C ASP A 291 23.92 8.59 -0.39
N ALA A 292 22.82 9.24 -0.76
CA ALA A 292 22.53 10.63 -0.40
C ALA A 292 22.36 10.83 1.13
N ALA A 293 21.89 9.80 1.85
CA ALA A 293 21.83 9.79 3.31
C ALA A 293 23.18 9.46 3.97
N GLY A 294 24.19 9.02 3.21
CA GLY A 294 25.50 8.62 3.72
C GLY A 294 25.49 7.31 4.52
N LEU A 295 24.58 6.38 4.19
CA LEU A 295 24.32 5.15 4.96
C LEU A 295 24.73 3.84 4.24
N GLY A 296 25.43 3.92 3.11
CA GLY A 296 25.92 2.76 2.35
C GLY A 296 26.94 1.88 3.08
N ASP A 297 27.42 2.27 4.27
CA ASP A 297 28.21 1.42 5.17
C ASP A 297 27.34 0.45 6.01
N ARG A 298 26.04 0.75 6.14
CA ARG A 298 25.06 0.00 6.97
C ARG A 298 23.91 -0.60 6.18
N ILE A 299 23.50 0.06 5.09
CA ILE A 299 22.35 -0.35 4.27
C ILE A 299 22.83 -1.01 2.99
N ASP A 300 22.33 -2.21 2.75
CA ASP A 300 22.71 -3.11 1.68
C ASP A 300 21.47 -3.42 0.82
N VAL A 301 21.30 -2.66 -0.28
CA VAL A 301 20.13 -2.74 -1.17
C VAL A 301 20.33 -3.86 -2.20
N ARG A 302 19.33 -4.74 -2.34
CA ARG A 302 19.40 -5.94 -3.18
C ARG A 302 18.28 -6.01 -4.21
N LEU A 303 18.65 -6.09 -5.49
CA LEU A 303 17.75 -6.48 -6.58
C LEU A 303 17.62 -8.02 -6.59
N ALA A 304 16.87 -8.56 -5.63
CA ALA A 304 16.72 -10.00 -5.43
C ALA A 304 15.32 -10.37 -4.93
N ASP A 305 14.86 -11.56 -5.31
CA ASP A 305 13.67 -12.18 -4.74
C ASP A 305 14.00 -12.73 -3.35
N TYR A 306 13.23 -12.36 -2.33
CA TYR A 306 13.46 -12.79 -0.94
C TYR A 306 13.51 -14.32 -0.79
N ARG A 307 12.86 -15.07 -1.70
CA ARG A 307 12.87 -16.54 -1.73
C ARG A 307 14.26 -17.12 -2.00
N ASP A 308 15.11 -16.35 -2.67
CA ASP A 308 16.44 -16.72 -3.16
C ASP A 308 17.58 -16.06 -2.34
N LEU A 309 17.25 -15.31 -1.28
CA LEU A 309 18.24 -14.81 -0.32
C LEU A 309 18.86 -15.93 0.52
N GLU A 310 20.10 -15.72 0.94
CA GLU A 310 20.87 -16.59 1.85
C GLU A 310 21.36 -15.80 3.08
N GLY A 311 22.08 -16.47 3.97
CA GLY A 311 22.58 -15.91 5.23
C GLY A 311 21.57 -16.02 6.39
N GLN A 312 21.87 -15.32 7.49
CA GLN A 312 21.00 -15.20 8.66
C GLN A 312 21.03 -13.77 9.22
N TYR A 313 19.88 -13.32 9.71
CA TYR A 313 19.61 -11.98 10.21
C TYR A 313 19.06 -12.08 11.64
N THR A 314 19.31 -11.07 12.48
CA THR A 314 18.82 -11.07 13.88
C THR A 314 17.35 -10.66 13.97
N LYS A 315 16.90 -9.84 13.01
CA LYS A 315 15.52 -9.37 12.87
C LYS A 315 15.07 -9.48 11.41
N ILE A 316 13.78 -9.67 11.18
CA ILE A 316 13.15 -9.47 9.86
C ILE A 316 12.01 -8.46 10.00
N VAL A 317 11.83 -7.59 9.01
CA VAL A 317 10.61 -6.81 8.81
C VAL A 317 10.06 -7.04 7.40
N SER A 318 8.74 -7.00 7.26
CA SER A 318 8.01 -7.03 6.00
C SER A 318 6.78 -6.15 6.13
N VAL A 319 6.58 -5.23 5.19
CA VAL A 319 5.48 -4.24 5.21
C VAL A 319 4.65 -4.39 3.94
N GLU A 320 3.40 -4.84 4.11
CA GLU A 320 2.36 -4.93 3.07
C GLU A 320 2.79 -5.69 1.79
N MET A 321 3.69 -6.67 1.99
CA MET A 321 4.23 -7.55 0.94
C MET A 321 3.52 -8.93 0.93
N ILE A 322 2.94 -9.37 2.05
CA ILE A 322 2.29 -10.70 2.19
C ILE A 322 1.05 -10.84 1.30
N GLU A 323 0.41 -9.73 0.98
CA GLU A 323 -0.68 -9.53 0.06
C GLU A 323 -0.26 -9.92 -1.37
N ALA A 324 0.99 -9.62 -1.74
CA ALA A 324 1.61 -9.98 -3.02
C ALA A 324 2.25 -11.38 -3.05
N VAL A 325 2.30 -12.08 -1.90
CA VAL A 325 2.68 -13.51 -1.83
C VAL A 325 1.50 -14.38 -2.28
N GLY A 326 0.29 -14.07 -1.82
CA GLY A 326 -0.94 -14.80 -2.14
C GLY A 326 -1.10 -16.14 -1.39
N ALA A 327 -2.35 -16.50 -1.07
CA ALA A 327 -2.70 -17.54 -0.09
C ALA A 327 -2.24 -18.98 -0.38
N ARG A 328 -1.65 -19.27 -1.55
CA ARG A 328 -0.98 -20.56 -1.85
C ARG A 328 0.42 -20.64 -1.25
N HIS A 329 1.08 -19.50 -1.04
CA HIS A 329 2.50 -19.39 -0.75
C HIS A 329 2.81 -18.86 0.67
N TYR A 330 1.79 -18.63 1.52
CA TYR A 330 2.02 -18.16 2.90
C TYR A 330 2.92 -19.13 3.70
N ARG A 331 2.72 -20.45 3.57
CA ARG A 331 3.60 -21.45 4.20
C ARG A 331 5.06 -21.37 3.71
N SER A 332 5.29 -21.21 2.40
CA SER A 332 6.64 -21.07 1.85
C SER A 332 7.28 -19.72 2.18
N TYR A 333 6.48 -18.66 2.36
CA TYR A 333 6.93 -17.38 2.88
C TYR A 333 7.41 -17.47 4.34
N PHE A 334 6.59 -17.98 5.27
CA PHE A 334 6.99 -18.15 6.67
C PHE A 334 8.22 -19.06 6.81
N LYS A 335 8.31 -20.15 6.04
CA LYS A 335 9.50 -21.02 5.98
C LYS A 335 10.75 -20.33 5.42
N THR A 336 10.59 -19.36 4.51
CA THR A 336 11.71 -18.54 4.03
C THR A 336 12.16 -17.55 5.10
N CYS A 337 11.22 -16.88 5.77
CA CYS A 337 11.55 -15.99 6.89
C CYS A 337 12.25 -16.76 8.02
N GLU A 338 11.80 -17.98 8.32
CA GLU A 338 12.48 -18.87 9.27
C GLU A 338 13.90 -19.21 8.85
N ARG A 339 14.12 -19.61 7.59
CA ARG A 339 15.46 -19.94 7.07
C ARG A 339 16.45 -18.79 7.30
N LEU A 340 15.97 -17.56 7.16
CA LEU A 340 16.75 -16.33 7.23
C LEU A 340 16.85 -15.74 8.65
N LEU A 341 16.01 -16.15 9.61
CA LEU A 341 16.01 -15.61 10.97
C LEU A 341 16.79 -16.53 11.94
N VAL A 342 17.72 -15.96 12.72
CA VAL A 342 18.44 -16.70 13.77
C VAL A 342 17.48 -17.29 14.82
N PRO A 343 17.81 -18.42 15.48
CA PRO A 343 17.07 -18.90 16.65
C PRO A 343 17.02 -17.86 17.77
N GLY A 344 15.83 -17.58 18.31
CA GLY A 344 15.59 -16.47 19.25
C GLY A 344 15.52 -15.07 18.60
N GLY A 345 15.58 -14.96 17.27
CA GLY A 345 15.31 -13.72 16.55
C GLY A 345 13.82 -13.38 16.48
N ALA A 346 13.50 -12.18 15.99
CA ALA A 346 12.13 -11.69 15.82
C ALA A 346 11.81 -11.26 14.38
N PHE A 347 10.56 -11.45 13.97
CA PHE A 347 10.03 -11.07 12.66
C PHE A 347 8.74 -10.25 12.83
N ALA A 348 8.71 -9.04 12.28
CA ALA A 348 7.51 -8.20 12.25
C ALA A 348 6.91 -8.14 10.83
N CYS A 349 5.62 -8.42 10.73
CA CYS A 349 4.84 -8.38 9.49
C CYS A 349 3.73 -7.34 9.64
N GLN A 350 3.82 -6.20 8.94
CA GLN A 350 2.66 -5.33 8.74
C GLN A 350 1.86 -5.89 7.56
N ALA A 351 0.58 -6.18 7.80
CA ALA A 351 -0.30 -6.80 6.81
C ALA A 351 -1.70 -6.20 6.88
N ILE A 352 -2.24 -5.81 5.72
CA ILE A 352 -3.69 -5.68 5.51
C ILE A 352 -4.30 -7.07 5.75
N THR A 353 -5.41 -7.11 6.48
CA THR A 353 -6.14 -8.34 6.78
C THR A 353 -7.63 -8.18 6.45
N ILE A 354 -8.27 -9.27 6.06
CA ILE A 354 -9.72 -9.38 5.91
C ILE A 354 -10.27 -10.21 7.08
N HIS A 355 -11.43 -9.81 7.60
CA HIS A 355 -12.11 -10.56 8.66
C HIS A 355 -12.32 -12.03 8.24
N ASP A 356 -11.87 -12.98 9.06
CA ASP A 356 -11.74 -14.42 8.74
C ASP A 356 -13.00 -15.06 8.13
N ARG A 357 -14.20 -14.63 8.55
CA ARG A 357 -15.48 -15.10 7.99
C ARG A 357 -15.61 -14.87 6.47
N HIS A 358 -14.89 -13.90 5.92
CA HIS A 358 -14.91 -13.51 4.52
C HIS A 358 -13.72 -14.09 3.73
N PHE A 359 -12.61 -14.48 4.37
CA PHE A 359 -11.37 -14.90 3.72
C PHE A 359 -11.56 -16.07 2.74
N GLU A 360 -12.32 -17.09 3.13
CA GLU A 360 -12.63 -18.24 2.27
C GLU A 360 -13.43 -17.86 1.01
N ARG A 361 -14.14 -16.72 1.01
CA ARG A 361 -14.79 -16.17 -0.19
C ARG A 361 -13.82 -15.29 -0.97
N ALA A 362 -13.18 -14.33 -0.30
CA ALA A 362 -12.26 -13.36 -0.91
C ALA A 362 -11.12 -14.03 -1.68
N ARG A 363 -10.47 -15.07 -1.11
CA ARG A 363 -9.39 -15.83 -1.77
C ARG A 363 -9.81 -16.63 -3.01
N LYS A 364 -11.09 -16.57 -3.41
CA LYS A 364 -11.67 -17.22 -4.59
C LYS A 364 -12.40 -16.24 -5.53
N ALA A 365 -12.67 -15.01 -5.05
CA ALA A 365 -13.28 -13.94 -5.84
C ALA A 365 -12.25 -13.28 -6.77
N VAL A 366 -12.71 -12.34 -7.60
CA VAL A 366 -11.86 -11.33 -8.26
C VAL A 366 -12.60 -10.02 -8.10
N ASP A 367 -12.10 -9.12 -7.25
CA ASP A 367 -12.71 -7.81 -7.02
C ASP A 367 -12.09 -6.72 -7.91
N PHE A 368 -12.45 -5.45 -7.65
CA PHE A 368 -11.90 -4.29 -8.35
C PHE A 368 -10.38 -4.17 -8.18
N ILE A 369 -9.87 -4.38 -6.95
CA ILE A 369 -8.46 -4.25 -6.60
C ILE A 369 -7.62 -5.32 -7.31
N GLN A 370 -8.02 -6.59 -7.22
CA GLN A 370 -7.35 -7.73 -7.85
C GLN A 370 -7.39 -7.67 -9.39
N ARG A 371 -8.24 -6.80 -9.95
CA ARG A 371 -8.44 -6.65 -11.39
C ARG A 371 -7.68 -5.49 -12.01
N HIS A 372 -7.69 -4.32 -11.37
CA HIS A 372 -7.18 -3.07 -11.95
C HIS A 372 -5.96 -2.50 -11.21
N ILE A 373 -5.77 -2.81 -9.92
CA ILE A 373 -4.75 -2.17 -9.08
C ILE A 373 -3.63 -3.14 -8.72
N PHE A 374 -3.94 -4.26 -8.06
CA PHE A 374 -2.97 -5.27 -7.62
C PHE A 374 -3.28 -6.66 -8.20
N PRO A 375 -2.97 -6.93 -9.48
CA PRO A 375 -3.14 -8.23 -10.12
C PRO A 375 -2.52 -9.39 -9.34
N GLY A 376 -3.37 -10.34 -8.92
CA GLY A 376 -2.92 -11.56 -8.22
C GLY A 376 -2.66 -11.39 -6.71
N SER A 377 -2.98 -10.23 -6.13
CA SER A 377 -2.94 -10.09 -4.67
C SER A 377 -3.99 -10.95 -3.97
N CYS A 378 -3.76 -11.24 -2.68
CA CYS A 378 -4.77 -11.83 -1.80
C CYS A 378 -4.59 -11.25 -0.41
N ILE A 379 -5.58 -10.52 0.09
CA ILE A 379 -5.57 -10.06 1.48
C ILE A 379 -5.71 -11.31 2.39
N PRO A 380 -4.77 -11.59 3.31
CA PRO A 380 -4.87 -12.67 4.29
C PRO A 380 -5.94 -12.40 5.35
N SER A 381 -6.33 -13.40 6.12
CA SER A 381 -6.89 -13.18 7.47
C SER A 381 -5.86 -13.50 8.55
N VAL A 382 -6.10 -13.03 9.78
CA VAL A 382 -5.23 -13.29 10.94
C VAL A 382 -5.00 -14.79 11.13
N THR A 383 -6.08 -15.59 11.13
CA THR A 383 -5.97 -17.06 11.26
C THR A 383 -5.16 -17.66 10.11
N SER A 384 -5.32 -17.16 8.87
CA SER A 384 -4.57 -17.69 7.72
C SER A 384 -3.06 -17.44 7.80
N LEU A 385 -2.64 -16.39 8.51
CA LEU A 385 -1.22 -16.10 8.77
C LEU A 385 -0.70 -16.94 9.94
N THR A 386 -1.44 -17.03 11.04
CA THR A 386 -1.00 -17.80 12.22
C THR A 386 -0.96 -19.30 11.95
N ASP A 387 -1.91 -19.85 11.17
CA ASP A 387 -1.83 -21.23 10.69
C ASP A 387 -0.64 -21.44 9.75
N ALA A 388 -0.42 -20.55 8.78
CA ALA A 388 0.69 -20.68 7.85
C ALA A 388 2.06 -20.60 8.52
N ALA A 389 2.20 -19.81 9.60
CA ALA A 389 3.37 -19.80 10.46
C ALA A 389 3.51 -21.13 11.23
N ARG A 390 2.49 -21.50 12.00
CA ARG A 390 2.41 -22.74 12.81
C ARG A 390 2.71 -24.02 12.01
N GLU A 391 2.38 -24.04 10.73
CA GLU A 391 2.54 -25.19 9.85
C GLU A 391 3.87 -25.25 9.09
N ALA A 392 4.67 -24.18 9.14
CA ALA A 392 5.84 -24.03 8.27
C ALA A 392 7.11 -23.54 8.97
N SER A 393 7.04 -23.12 10.24
CA SER A 393 8.16 -22.63 11.03
C SER A 393 7.94 -22.72 12.55
N ASP A 394 9.03 -22.67 13.31
CA ASP A 394 9.07 -22.56 14.77
C ASP A 394 8.72 -21.13 15.26
N PHE A 395 7.73 -20.49 14.63
CA PHE A 395 7.33 -19.11 14.89
C PHE A 395 6.11 -19.03 15.82
N ARG A 396 6.26 -18.26 16.90
CA ARG A 396 5.18 -17.93 17.83
C ARG A 396 4.78 -16.46 17.66
N LEU A 397 3.51 -16.19 17.40
CA LEU A 397 2.97 -14.82 17.51
C LEU A 397 3.09 -14.38 18.98
N VAL A 398 3.88 -13.34 19.24
CA VAL A 398 4.16 -12.80 20.59
C VAL A 398 3.54 -11.43 20.82
N HIS A 399 3.17 -10.72 19.74
CA HIS A 399 2.42 -9.47 19.82
C HIS A 399 1.61 -9.27 18.53
N MET A 400 0.44 -8.65 18.67
CA MET A 400 -0.35 -8.14 17.55
C MET A 400 -0.94 -6.79 17.94
N GLU A 401 -0.81 -5.80 17.05
CA GLU A 401 -1.44 -4.48 17.14
C GLU A 401 -2.31 -4.30 15.89
N ASP A 402 -3.60 -4.00 16.05
CA ASP A 402 -4.45 -3.57 14.94
C ASP A 402 -4.30 -2.04 14.79
N ILE A 403 -4.01 -1.60 13.57
CA ILE A 403 -3.81 -0.20 13.18
C ILE A 403 -4.77 0.21 12.05
N GLY A 404 -5.86 -0.53 11.82
CA GLY A 404 -6.79 -0.33 10.70
C GLY A 404 -7.39 1.07 10.63
N GLU A 405 -7.61 1.69 11.79
CA GLU A 405 -8.13 3.05 11.94
C GLU A 405 -7.18 4.13 11.38
N HIS A 406 -5.89 3.81 11.20
CA HIS A 406 -4.91 4.72 10.60
C HIS A 406 -4.81 4.60 9.07
N TYR A 407 -5.30 3.52 8.43
CA TYR A 407 -5.21 3.40 6.97
C TYR A 407 -6.23 4.31 6.27
N ALA A 408 -7.46 4.45 6.79
CA ALA A 408 -8.46 5.36 6.24
C ALA A 408 -7.94 6.83 6.07
N PRO A 409 -7.38 7.50 7.11
CA PRO A 409 -6.78 8.81 6.95
C PRO A 409 -5.49 8.82 6.10
N THR A 410 -4.72 7.72 6.05
CA THR A 410 -3.57 7.58 5.12
C THR A 410 -4.06 7.67 3.67
N LEU A 411 -5.07 6.88 3.31
CA LEU A 411 -5.66 6.81 1.96
C LEU A 411 -6.31 8.14 1.56
N ARG A 412 -7.02 8.80 2.48
CA ARG A 412 -7.58 10.12 2.23
C ARG A 412 -6.51 11.16 1.94
N LEU A 413 -5.42 11.20 2.72
CA LEU A 413 -4.31 12.12 2.48
C LEU A 413 -3.58 11.87 1.14
N TRP A 414 -3.47 10.62 0.69
CA TRP A 414 -2.99 10.32 -0.66
C TRP A 414 -3.96 10.83 -1.73
N ARG A 415 -5.26 10.53 -1.57
CA ARG A 415 -6.32 10.95 -2.51
C ARG A 415 -6.43 12.47 -2.63
N ASP A 416 -6.41 13.19 -1.52
CA ASP A 416 -6.50 14.65 -1.48
C ASP A 416 -5.28 15.31 -2.13
N ARG A 417 -4.06 14.79 -1.92
CA ARG A 417 -2.86 15.28 -2.62
C ARG A 417 -2.90 14.98 -4.11
N MET A 418 -3.26 13.75 -4.51
CA MET A 418 -3.38 13.39 -5.92
C MET A 418 -4.42 14.27 -6.64
N ARG A 419 -5.54 14.59 -5.99
CA ARG A 419 -6.53 15.55 -6.48
C ARG A 419 -5.96 16.97 -6.61
N ALA A 420 -5.17 17.44 -5.64
CA ALA A 420 -4.52 18.75 -5.70
C ALA A 420 -3.49 18.86 -6.84
N HIS A 421 -2.77 17.76 -7.13
CA HIS A 421 -1.75 17.67 -8.17
C HIS A 421 -2.24 17.05 -9.50
N TRP A 422 -3.55 17.05 -9.76
CA TRP A 422 -4.15 16.41 -10.95
C TRP A 422 -3.54 16.87 -12.27
N SER A 423 -3.36 18.18 -12.45
CA SER A 423 -2.77 18.75 -13.68
C SER A 423 -1.27 18.44 -13.82
N GLU A 424 -0.56 18.17 -12.73
CA GLU A 424 0.83 17.71 -12.76
C GLU A 424 0.89 16.23 -13.17
N ALA A 425 -0.04 15.41 -12.68
CA ALA A 425 -0.19 14.03 -13.15
C ALA A 425 -0.57 13.95 -14.64
N GLN A 426 -1.44 14.84 -15.13
CA GLN A 426 -1.71 14.99 -16.56
C GLN A 426 -0.45 15.38 -17.35
N ALA A 427 0.40 16.26 -16.81
CA ALA A 427 1.67 16.66 -17.44
C ALA A 427 2.71 15.53 -17.49
N LEU A 428 2.66 14.56 -16.55
CA LEU A 428 3.42 13.31 -16.60
C LEU A 428 2.84 12.27 -17.60
N GLY A 429 1.72 12.57 -18.26
CA GLY A 429 1.12 11.73 -19.29
C GLY A 429 0.01 10.78 -18.83
N PHE A 430 -0.51 10.96 -17.60
CA PHE A 430 -1.64 10.17 -17.11
C PHE A 430 -2.99 10.80 -17.51
N ASP A 431 -3.86 10.01 -18.15
CA ASP A 431 -5.19 10.47 -18.58
C ASP A 431 -6.22 10.52 -17.44
N ASP A 432 -7.31 11.25 -17.66
CA ASP A 432 -8.35 11.41 -16.64
C ASP A 432 -9.08 10.10 -16.30
N ASP A 433 -9.07 9.11 -17.19
CA ASP A 433 -9.69 7.79 -16.95
C ASP A 433 -8.90 7.01 -15.90
N PHE A 434 -7.57 7.07 -15.99
CA PHE A 434 -6.63 6.54 -15.00
C PHE A 434 -6.62 7.34 -13.69
N LEU A 435 -6.66 8.67 -13.75
CA LEU A 435 -6.69 9.48 -12.54
C LEU A 435 -8.01 9.29 -11.77
N ARG A 436 -9.15 9.11 -12.48
CA ARG A 436 -10.42 8.67 -11.86
C ARG A 436 -10.37 7.24 -11.34
N LEU A 437 -9.65 6.33 -12.02
CA LEU A 437 -9.42 4.96 -11.52
C LEU A 437 -8.65 4.98 -10.18
N PHE A 438 -7.60 5.78 -10.07
CA PHE A 438 -6.81 5.93 -8.83
C PHE A 438 -7.59 6.63 -7.70
N ASP A 439 -8.36 7.67 -8.02
CA ASP A 439 -9.24 8.34 -7.05
C ASP A 439 -10.28 7.37 -6.47
N PHE A 440 -10.95 6.60 -7.35
CA PHE A 440 -11.89 5.57 -6.92
C PHE A 440 -11.21 4.43 -6.16
N TYR A 441 -9.96 4.07 -6.50
CA TYR A 441 -9.19 3.09 -5.74
C TYR A 441 -8.95 3.53 -4.30
N PHE A 442 -8.45 4.76 -4.08
CA PHE A 442 -8.25 5.26 -2.72
C PHE A 442 -9.57 5.32 -1.94
N ALA A 443 -10.66 5.80 -2.56
CA ALA A 443 -11.99 5.84 -1.94
C ALA A 443 -12.58 4.44 -1.64
N TYR A 444 -12.35 3.46 -2.53
CA TYR A 444 -12.77 2.07 -2.37
C TYR A 444 -12.07 1.42 -1.17
N CYS A 445 -10.76 1.65 -1.03
CA CYS A 445 -10.02 1.18 0.12
C CYS A 445 -10.40 1.93 1.41
N GLU A 446 -10.52 3.26 1.38
CA GLU A 446 -10.89 4.08 2.55
C GLU A 446 -12.23 3.58 3.15
N GLY A 447 -13.26 3.43 2.31
CA GLY A 447 -14.55 2.90 2.76
C GLY A 447 -14.49 1.46 3.27
N GLY A 448 -13.59 0.63 2.72
CA GLY A 448 -13.33 -0.73 3.20
C GLY A 448 -12.70 -0.80 4.60
N PHE A 449 -11.86 0.18 4.95
CA PHE A 449 -11.27 0.32 6.29
C PHE A 449 -12.24 0.96 7.29
N ILE A 450 -12.96 2.02 6.91
CA ILE A 450 -13.93 2.71 7.80
C ILE A 450 -15.02 1.73 8.28
N GLU A 451 -15.60 0.94 7.36
CA GLU A 451 -16.62 -0.07 7.69
C GLU A 451 -16.01 -1.39 8.24
N ARG A 452 -14.71 -1.41 8.56
CA ARG A 452 -13.94 -2.57 9.07
C ARG A 452 -14.16 -3.88 8.31
N HIS A 453 -14.34 -3.80 6.99
CA HIS A 453 -14.38 -4.99 6.12
C HIS A 453 -12.99 -5.60 5.98
N ILE A 454 -12.00 -4.71 5.88
CA ILE A 454 -10.57 -4.97 6.02
C ILE A 454 -10.02 -4.16 7.19
N SER A 455 -8.88 -4.60 7.71
CA SER A 455 -8.05 -3.88 8.69
C SER A 455 -6.58 -4.00 8.29
N VAL A 456 -5.66 -3.41 9.04
CA VAL A 456 -4.22 -3.61 8.89
C VAL A 456 -3.61 -3.76 10.28
N GLY A 457 -2.60 -4.61 10.45
CA GLY A 457 -2.00 -4.86 11.75
C GLY A 457 -0.52 -5.20 11.71
N HIS A 458 0.17 -4.96 12.81
CA HIS A 458 1.55 -5.38 13.07
C HIS A 458 1.54 -6.72 13.80
N LEU A 459 1.89 -7.81 13.10
CA LEU A 459 2.03 -9.14 13.69
C LEU A 459 3.51 -9.41 13.97
N VAL A 460 3.89 -9.59 15.24
CA VAL A 460 5.27 -9.87 15.65
C VAL A 460 5.41 -11.32 16.07
N PHE A 461 6.29 -12.05 15.38
CA PHE A 461 6.62 -13.44 15.61
C PHE A 461 8.01 -13.54 16.24
N ALA A 462 8.15 -14.36 17.28
CA ALA A 462 9.44 -14.81 17.80
C ALA A 462 9.77 -16.19 17.23
N ARG A 463 11.03 -16.43 16.85
CA ARG A 463 11.52 -17.78 16.58
C ARG A 463 11.95 -18.45 17.88
N GLU A 464 11.65 -19.74 18.02
CA GLU A 464 12.13 -20.53 19.16
C GLU A 464 13.68 -20.47 19.32
N GLY A 465 14.15 -20.43 20.56
CA GLY A 465 15.54 -20.13 20.90
C GLY A 465 15.66 -19.37 22.24
N ARG A 466 16.60 -18.42 22.35
CA ARG A 466 16.67 -17.52 23.52
C ARG A 466 15.39 -16.68 23.61
N HIS A 467 14.95 -16.37 24.84
CA HIS A 467 13.74 -15.58 25.09
C HIS A 467 13.78 -14.21 24.38
N PHE A 468 13.03 -14.08 23.28
CA PHE A 468 12.57 -12.79 22.80
C PHE A 468 11.34 -12.36 23.60
N SER A 469 11.52 -11.39 24.48
CA SER A 469 10.44 -10.71 25.20
C SER A 469 10.26 -9.30 24.60
N PRO A 470 9.03 -8.87 24.25
CA PRO A 470 8.77 -7.48 23.86
C PRO A 470 9.25 -6.50 24.94
N PRO A 471 9.66 -5.25 24.61
CA PRO A 471 10.39 -4.36 25.52
C PRO A 471 9.77 -4.20 26.92
N ILE A 472 8.44 -4.07 27.02
CA ILE A 472 7.72 -3.94 28.30
C ILE A 472 7.86 -5.21 29.15
N ALA A 473 7.70 -6.40 28.55
CA ALA A 473 7.93 -7.66 29.25
C ALA A 473 9.41 -7.86 29.61
N ALA A 474 10.33 -7.38 28.77
CA ALA A 474 11.78 -7.38 29.04
C ALA A 474 12.22 -6.36 30.10
N GLN A 475 11.34 -5.44 30.54
CA GLN A 475 11.52 -4.57 31.70
C GLN A 475 10.94 -5.25 32.96
N LEU A 476 9.70 -5.75 32.89
CA LEU A 476 9.04 -6.45 34.01
C LEU A 476 9.76 -7.74 34.46
N LEU A 477 10.59 -8.33 33.60
CA LEU A 477 11.42 -9.52 33.90
C LEU A 477 12.86 -9.15 34.30
N ARG A 478 13.12 -7.92 34.75
CA ARG A 478 14.42 -7.48 35.30
C ARG A 478 14.38 -7.08 36.77
N ASP A 479 13.21 -7.14 37.40
CA ASP A 479 13.03 -6.90 38.83
C ASP A 479 13.16 -8.22 39.63
N ASP A 480 14.39 -8.79 39.66
CA ASP A 480 14.89 -9.79 40.63
C ASP A 480 16.44 -9.86 40.59
#